data_AF-A0A4D6V9H3-F1
#
_entry.id   AF-A0A4D6V9H3-F1
#
_cell.length_a   1.000
_cell.length_b   1.000
_cell.length_c   1.000
_cell.angle_alpha   90.00
_cell.angle_beta   90.00
_cell.angle_gamma   90.00
#
_symmetry.space_group_name_H-M   'P 1'
#
loop_
_entity.id
_entity.type
_entity.pdbx_description
1 polymer ?
#
loop_
_entity_poly.entity_id
_entity_poly.type
_entity_poly.pdbx_seq_one_letter_code
_entity_poly.pdbx_strand_id
1 'polypeptide(L)'
;FWGATVITNMLSAIPYLGTDIVQWLWGGFAVDNATLTRFFAFHFLLPFIVSAMVMIHLLFLHQTGSNNPLGLNSNIDKIPFHPYFSFKDLLGYLITLMMLLTMNLMAPYLLGDPDNFIPANPLVTPIHIQPEW
;
A
#
# COMPACT_ATOMS: atom_id res chain seq x y z
N PHE A 1 16.37 1.05 3.30
CA PHE A 1 17.39 0.00 3.07
C PHE A 1 17.17 -1.21 3.97
N TRP A 2 17.23 -1.02 5.29
CA TRP A 2 17.15 -2.16 6.21
C TRP A 2 15.79 -2.87 6.22
N GLY A 3 14.67 -2.13 6.13
CA GLY A 3 13.34 -2.73 5.95
C GLY A 3 13.28 -3.63 4.71
N ALA A 4 13.79 -3.16 3.56
CA ALA A 4 13.89 -3.97 2.35
C ALA A 4 14.73 -5.24 2.58
N THR A 5 15.85 -5.13 3.28
CA THR A 5 16.72 -6.27 3.61
C THR A 5 15.98 -7.32 4.45
N VAL A 6 15.32 -6.91 5.53
CA VAL A 6 14.60 -7.83 6.42
C VAL A 6 13.40 -8.48 5.73
N ILE A 7 12.56 -7.69 5.08
CA ILE A 7 11.30 -8.18 4.47
C ILE A 7 11.59 -9.15 3.33
N THR A 8 12.51 -8.81 2.43
CA THR A 8 12.83 -9.71 1.31
C THR A 8 13.55 -10.97 1.78
N ASN A 9 14.37 -10.89 2.83
CA ASN A 9 15.00 -12.06 3.43
C ASN A 9 14.01 -13.06 4.03
N MET A 10 12.76 -12.69 4.33
CA MET A 10 11.75 -13.65 4.76
C MET A 10 11.52 -14.75 3.72
N LEU A 11 11.74 -14.47 2.42
CA LEU A 11 11.66 -15.47 1.35
C LEU A 11 12.74 -16.54 1.43
N SER A 12 13.86 -16.27 2.13
CA SER A 12 14.92 -17.27 2.35
C SER A 12 14.44 -18.48 3.16
N ALA A 13 13.32 -18.35 3.89
CA ALA A 13 12.70 -19.43 4.65
C ALA A 13 12.05 -20.52 3.77
N ILE A 14 11.89 -20.27 2.45
CA ILE A 14 11.37 -21.27 1.52
C ILE A 14 12.42 -22.38 1.33
N PRO A 15 12.12 -23.66 1.64
CA PRO A 15 13.07 -24.75 1.48
C PRO A 15 13.58 -24.88 0.05
N TYR A 16 14.86 -25.21 -0.10
CA TYR A 16 15.58 -25.43 -1.35
C TYR A 16 15.75 -24.22 -2.28
N LEU A 17 14.76 -23.34 -2.40
CA LEU A 17 14.75 -22.24 -3.37
C LEU A 17 14.85 -20.84 -2.75
N GLY A 18 14.68 -20.72 -1.43
CA GLY A 18 14.54 -19.42 -0.77
C GLY A 18 15.74 -18.48 -1.01
N THR A 19 16.96 -19.00 -0.88
CA THR A 19 18.19 -18.22 -1.11
C THR A 19 18.29 -17.70 -2.55
N ASP A 20 17.93 -18.54 -3.51
CA ASP A 20 17.98 -18.21 -4.94
C ASP A 20 16.94 -17.15 -5.28
N ILE A 21 15.74 -17.26 -4.70
CA ILE A 21 14.66 -16.27 -4.85
C ILE A 21 15.09 -14.91 -4.29
N VAL A 22 15.72 -14.87 -3.12
CA VAL A 22 16.20 -13.62 -2.51
C VAL A 22 17.27 -12.96 -3.36
N GLN A 23 18.30 -13.71 -3.78
CA GLN A 23 19.36 -13.17 -4.62
C GLN A 23 18.85 -12.74 -6.00
N TRP A 24 17.91 -13.50 -6.57
CA TRP A 24 17.22 -13.12 -7.80
C TRP A 24 16.47 -11.80 -7.62
N LEU A 25 15.73 -11.64 -6.51
CA LEU A 25 14.97 -10.43 -6.20
C LEU A 25 15.89 -9.22 -5.99
N TRP A 26 17.04 -9.39 -5.34
CA TRP A 26 18.02 -8.31 -5.17
C TRP A 26 18.79 -8.00 -6.45
N GLY A 27 19.03 -9.00 -7.30
CA GLY A 27 19.94 -8.88 -8.44
C GLY A 27 21.40 -8.90 -8.02
N GLY A 28 21.72 -9.56 -6.92
CA GLY A 28 23.04 -9.59 -6.29
C GLY A 28 22.99 -10.26 -4.93
N PHE A 29 24.06 -10.11 -4.15
CA PHE A 29 24.21 -10.76 -2.84
C PHE A 29 23.64 -9.94 -1.67
N ALA A 30 23.25 -8.69 -1.91
CA ALA A 30 22.64 -7.79 -0.94
C ALA A 30 21.73 -6.80 -1.67
N VAL A 31 20.90 -6.08 -0.91
CA VAL A 31 20.15 -4.92 -1.43
C VAL A 31 21.16 -3.86 -1.90
N ASP A 32 21.10 -3.49 -3.18
CA ASP A 32 21.99 -2.49 -3.79
C ASP A 32 21.29 -1.78 -4.97
N ASN A 33 22.03 -1.06 -5.82
CA ASN A 33 21.52 -0.27 -6.94
C ASN A 33 20.61 -1.06 -7.89
N ALA A 34 20.97 -2.32 -8.19
CA ALA A 34 20.14 -3.21 -9.01
C ALA A 34 18.77 -3.47 -8.38
N THR A 35 18.70 -3.56 -7.05
CA THR A 35 17.46 -3.70 -6.27
C THR A 35 16.65 -2.41 -6.28
N LEU A 36 17.31 -1.25 -6.11
CA LEU A 36 16.63 0.04 -6.08
C LEU A 36 15.97 0.37 -7.42
N THR A 37 16.67 0.15 -8.53
CA THR A 37 16.17 0.47 -9.88
C THR A 37 14.95 -0.38 -10.24
N ARG A 38 14.97 -1.69 -9.92
CA ARG A 38 13.81 -2.56 -10.17
C ARG A 38 12.65 -2.26 -9.21
N PHE A 39 12.93 -1.93 -7.94
CA PHE A 39 11.87 -1.57 -6.99
C PHE A 39 11.16 -0.31 -7.42
N PHE A 40 11.88 0.67 -7.97
CA PHE A 40 11.26 1.83 -8.60
C PHE A 40 10.36 1.42 -9.79
N ALA A 41 10.86 0.58 -10.71
CA ALA A 41 10.06 0.11 -11.85
C ALA A 41 8.80 -0.65 -11.42
N PHE A 42 8.89 -1.54 -10.42
CA PHE A 42 7.73 -2.24 -9.87
C PHE A 42 6.79 -1.30 -9.12
N HIS A 43 7.31 -0.38 -8.30
CA HIS A 43 6.51 0.61 -7.59
C HIS A 43 5.74 1.51 -8.57
N PHE A 44 6.31 1.83 -9.73
CA PHE A 44 5.61 2.55 -10.78
C PHE A 44 4.51 1.70 -11.44
N LEU A 45 4.80 0.43 -11.75
CA LEU A 45 3.87 -0.46 -12.46
C LEU A 45 2.68 -0.91 -11.59
N LEU A 46 2.94 -1.28 -10.33
CA LEU A 46 1.96 -1.93 -9.45
C LEU A 46 0.69 -1.11 -9.22
N PRO A 47 0.71 0.23 -9.05
CA PRO A 47 -0.50 1.04 -8.95
C PRO A 47 -1.46 0.89 -10.14
N PHE A 48 -0.94 0.68 -11.37
CA PHE A 48 -1.77 0.45 -12.55
C PHE A 48 -2.36 -0.97 -12.58
N ILE A 49 -1.64 -1.95 -12.04
CA ILE A 49 -2.19 -3.30 -11.84
C ILE A 49 -3.30 -3.24 -10.79
N VAL A 50 -3.09 -2.51 -9.69
CA VAL A 50 -4.11 -2.30 -8.64
C VAL A 50 -5.34 -1.60 -9.21
N SER A 51 -5.20 -0.58 -10.06
CA SER A 51 -6.36 0.08 -10.68
C SER A 51 -7.16 -0.87 -11.57
N ALA A 52 -6.50 -1.73 -12.34
CA ALA A 52 -7.17 -2.79 -13.10
C ALA A 52 -7.91 -3.79 -12.18
N MET A 53 -7.29 -4.19 -11.07
CA MET A 53 -7.91 -5.06 -10.07
C MET A 53 -9.11 -4.39 -9.39
N VAL A 54 -9.08 -3.08 -9.15
CA VAL A 54 -10.23 -2.31 -8.64
C VAL A 54 -11.40 -2.35 -9.62
N MET A 55 -11.15 -2.26 -10.93
CA MET A 55 -12.23 -2.39 -11.92
C MET A 55 -12.86 -3.78 -11.92
N ILE A 56 -12.05 -4.84 -11.80
CA ILE A 56 -12.54 -6.22 -11.67
C ILE A 56 -13.36 -6.37 -10.38
N HIS A 57 -12.86 -5.83 -9.27
CA HIS A 57 -13.56 -5.83 -7.99
C HIS A 57 -14.94 -5.16 -8.10
N LEU A 58 -15.01 -3.96 -8.70
CA LEU A 58 -16.26 -3.23 -8.89
C LEU A 58 -17.22 -3.93 -9.88
N LEU A 59 -16.69 -4.60 -10.90
CA LEU A 59 -17.51 -5.42 -11.81
C LEU A 59 -18.26 -6.51 -11.05
N PHE A 60 -17.58 -7.25 -10.18
CA PHE A 60 -18.23 -8.29 -9.36
C PHE A 60 -19.18 -7.70 -8.33
N LEU A 61 -18.82 -6.57 -7.70
CA LEU A 61 -19.73 -5.86 -6.80
C LEU A 61 -21.03 -5.46 -7.52
N HIS A 62 -20.96 -5.01 -8.78
CA HIS A 62 -22.14 -4.63 -9.55
C HIS A 62 -23.03 -5.81 -9.96
N GLN A 63 -22.53 -7.05 -9.95
CA GLN A 63 -23.36 -8.22 -10.21
C GLN A 63 -24.34 -8.51 -9.06
N THR A 64 -23.93 -8.25 -7.81
CA THR A 64 -24.77 -8.51 -6.62
C THR A 64 -25.38 -7.23 -6.03
N GLY A 65 -24.75 -6.08 -6.26
CA GLY A 65 -24.99 -4.85 -5.53
C GLY A 65 -24.35 -4.85 -4.13
N SER A 66 -24.38 -3.68 -3.48
CA SER A 66 -23.87 -3.51 -2.12
C SER A 66 -24.75 -4.21 -1.08
N ASN A 67 -24.12 -4.71 -0.02
CA ASN A 67 -24.83 -5.13 1.19
C ASN A 67 -25.26 -3.90 2.02
N ASN A 68 -26.08 -4.12 3.05
CA ASN A 68 -26.53 -3.08 3.98
C ASN A 68 -26.30 -3.52 5.44
N PRO A 69 -26.36 -2.59 6.42
CA PRO A 69 -26.05 -2.89 7.82
C PRO A 69 -26.89 -3.99 8.47
N LEU A 70 -28.10 -4.25 7.96
CA LEU A 70 -28.97 -5.32 8.48
C LEU A 70 -28.63 -6.69 7.88
N GLY A 71 -27.83 -6.74 6.82
CA GLY A 71 -27.49 -7.98 6.10
C GLY A 71 -28.67 -8.64 5.39
N LEU A 72 -29.82 -7.97 5.31
CA LEU A 72 -31.03 -8.47 4.64
C LEU A 72 -31.05 -8.04 3.17
N ASN A 73 -31.93 -8.63 2.36
CA ASN A 73 -32.05 -8.24 0.96
C ASN A 73 -32.65 -6.82 0.83
N SER A 74 -31.90 -5.91 0.21
CA SER A 74 -32.27 -4.50 0.01
C SER A 74 -33.13 -4.23 -1.24
N ASN A 75 -33.47 -5.25 -2.04
CA ASN A 75 -34.22 -5.07 -3.29
C ASN A 75 -35.61 -4.42 -3.11
N ILE A 76 -36.18 -4.49 -1.91
CA ILE A 76 -37.48 -3.90 -1.58
C ILE A 76 -37.43 -2.37 -1.46
N ASP A 77 -36.24 -1.78 -1.25
CA ASP A 77 -36.07 -0.35 -1.00
C ASP A 77 -34.72 0.14 -1.55
N LYS A 78 -34.62 0.17 -2.88
CA LYS A 78 -33.45 0.74 -3.58
C LYS A 78 -33.69 2.20 -3.92
N ILE A 79 -32.68 3.03 -3.63
CA ILE A 79 -32.59 4.41 -4.10
C ILE A 79 -31.49 4.52 -5.17
N PRO A 80 -31.60 5.45 -6.13
CA PRO A 80 -30.56 5.66 -7.12
C PRO A 80 -29.25 6.16 -6.48
N PHE A 81 -28.11 5.88 -7.11
CA PHE A 81 -26.81 6.35 -6.62
C PHE A 81 -26.73 7.88 -6.58
N HIS A 82 -27.12 8.53 -7.68
CA HIS A 82 -27.24 9.98 -7.76
C HIS A 82 -28.70 10.40 -7.48
N PRO A 83 -28.96 11.41 -6.63
CA PRO A 83 -27.99 12.31 -5.99
C PRO A 83 -27.46 11.80 -4.63
N TYR A 84 -28.12 10.80 -4.03
CA TYR A 84 -27.97 10.45 -2.62
C TYR A 84 -26.54 10.08 -2.21
N PHE A 85 -25.96 9.07 -2.84
CA PHE A 85 -24.62 8.61 -2.50
C PHE A 85 -23.55 9.52 -3.11
N SER A 86 -23.80 10.16 -4.26
CA SER A 86 -22.85 11.13 -4.83
C SER A 86 -22.52 12.29 -3.88
N PHE A 87 -23.54 12.90 -3.26
CA PHE A 87 -23.29 13.99 -2.29
C PHE A 87 -22.74 13.50 -0.96
N LYS A 88 -23.18 12.32 -0.50
CA LYS A 88 -22.63 11.68 0.70
C LYS A 88 -21.14 11.39 0.54
N ASP A 89 -20.73 10.84 -0.60
CA ASP A 89 -19.34 10.52 -0.91
C ASP A 89 -18.51 11.80 -1.09
N LEU A 90 -19.07 12.86 -1.70
CA LEU A 90 -18.40 14.16 -1.79
C LEU A 90 -18.10 14.74 -0.41
N LEU A 91 -19.04 14.66 0.54
CA LEU A 91 -18.81 15.09 1.92
C LEU A 91 -17.68 14.28 2.56
N GLY A 92 -17.70 12.94 2.41
CA GLY A 92 -16.64 12.07 2.91
C GLY A 92 -15.27 12.41 2.32
N TYR A 93 -15.21 12.66 1.01
CA TYR A 93 -14.01 13.11 0.32
C TYR A 93 -13.48 14.43 0.90
N LEU A 94 -14.34 15.44 1.09
CA LEU A 94 -13.92 16.73 1.67
C LEU A 94 -13.35 16.57 3.08
N ILE A 95 -13.94 15.71 3.91
CA ILE A 95 -13.43 15.43 5.27
C ILE A 95 -12.05 14.78 5.19
N THR A 96 -11.88 13.74 4.37
CA THR A 96 -10.59 13.04 4.21
C THR A 96 -9.49 13.97 3.67
N LEU A 97 -9.84 14.83 2.69
CA LEU A 97 -8.92 15.82 2.14
C LEU A 97 -8.50 16.84 3.20
N MET A 98 -9.44 17.32 4.03
CA MET A 98 -9.13 18.25 5.12
C MET A 98 -8.19 17.61 6.15
N MET A 99 -8.42 16.35 6.54
CA MET A 99 -7.54 15.62 7.44
C MET A 99 -6.12 15.48 6.85
N LEU A 100 -6.02 15.08 5.58
CA LEU A 100 -4.74 14.93 4.89
C LEU A 100 -3.97 16.27 4.82
N LEU A 101 -4.65 17.35 4.44
CA LEU A 101 -4.04 18.68 4.36
C LEU A 101 -3.60 19.18 5.72
N THR A 102 -4.41 18.98 6.76
CA THR A 102 -4.07 19.39 8.13
C THR A 102 -2.82 18.65 8.59
N MET A 103 -2.75 17.34 8.37
CA MET A 103 -1.57 16.55 8.74
C MET A 103 -0.33 17.02 7.97
N ASN A 104 -0.42 17.21 6.66
CA ASN A 104 0.71 17.63 5.82
C ASN A 104 1.22 19.04 6.19
N LEU A 105 0.31 19.98 6.45
CA LEU A 105 0.68 21.37 6.73
C LEU A 105 1.10 21.63 8.18
N MET A 106 0.52 20.92 9.16
CA MET A 106 0.82 21.14 10.57
C MET A 106 1.88 20.18 11.14
N ALA A 107 1.90 18.93 10.68
CA ALA A 107 2.78 17.90 11.23
C ALA A 107 3.20 16.86 10.16
N PRO A 108 3.92 17.28 9.10
CA PRO A 108 4.23 16.42 7.94
C PRO A 108 5.02 15.16 8.29
N TYR A 109 5.77 15.16 9.39
CA TYR A 109 6.59 14.05 9.84
C TYR A 109 5.97 13.23 10.99
N LEU A 110 4.73 13.52 11.38
CA LEU A 110 4.07 12.85 12.52
C LEU A 110 4.03 11.33 12.39
N LEU A 111 3.84 10.83 11.17
CA LEU A 111 3.74 9.42 10.85
C LEU A 111 5.03 8.85 10.22
N GLY A 112 6.11 9.64 10.19
CA GLY A 112 7.39 9.24 9.62
C GLY A 112 8.39 8.82 10.70
N ASP A 113 9.38 8.02 10.31
CA ASP A 113 10.50 7.65 11.16
C ASP A 113 11.71 8.57 10.90
N PRO A 114 12.29 9.23 11.93
CA PRO A 114 13.44 10.12 11.76
C PRO A 114 14.67 9.44 11.16
N ASP A 115 14.85 8.13 11.34
CA ASP A 115 16.00 7.41 10.80
C ASP A 115 16.00 7.38 9.26
N ASN A 116 14.84 7.56 8.62
CA ASN A 116 14.75 7.64 7.15
C ASN A 116 15.29 8.96 6.57
N PHE A 117 15.66 9.94 7.40
CA PHE A 117 16.43 11.12 6.97
C PHE A 117 17.94 10.88 6.94
N ILE A 118 18.40 9.76 7.49
CA ILE A 118 19.80 9.36 7.46
C ILE A 118 20.03 8.52 6.18
N PRO A 119 20.99 8.88 5.32
CA PRO A 119 21.32 8.06 4.16
C PRO A 119 21.64 6.62 4.56
N ALA A 120 21.20 5.67 3.74
CA ALA A 120 21.41 4.25 4.01
C ALA A 120 22.90 3.92 4.15
N ASN A 121 23.27 3.25 5.24
CA ASN A 121 24.60 2.70 5.46
C ASN A 121 24.49 1.17 5.63
N PRO A 122 24.97 0.37 4.66
CA PRO A 122 24.92 -1.10 4.75
C PRO A 122 25.72 -1.71 5.91
N LEU A 123 26.59 -0.92 6.57
CA LEU A 123 27.42 -1.37 7.68
C LEU A 123 26.87 -1.00 9.06
N VAL A 124 25.80 -0.19 9.12
CA VAL A 124 25.23 0.30 10.38
C VAL A 124 23.72 0.12 10.36
N THR A 125 23.24 -0.85 11.14
CA THR A 125 21.82 -1.04 11.43
C THR A 125 21.35 -0.05 12.50
N PRO A 126 20.23 0.67 12.29
CA PRO A 126 19.59 1.45 13.34
C PRO A 126 19.24 0.60 14.56
N ILE A 127 19.32 1.20 15.75
CA ILE A 127 19.13 0.50 17.03
C ILE A 127 17.69 -0.03 17.17
N HIS A 128 16.71 0.74 16.70
CA HIS A 128 15.28 0.41 16.79
C HIS A 128 14.65 0.33 15.40
N ILE A 129 15.23 -0.47 14.51
CA ILE A 129 14.63 -0.70 13.19
C ILE A 129 13.19 -1.23 13.31
N GLN A 130 12.28 -0.58 12.59
CA GLN A 130 10.86 -0.93 12.53
C GLN A 130 10.31 -0.63 11.12
N PRO A 131 9.20 -1.27 10.71
CA PRO A 131 8.45 -0.82 9.55
C PRO A 131 7.73 0.51 9.85
N GLU A 132 7.08 1.07 8.84
CA GLU A 132 6.03 2.07 9.06
C GLU A 132 4.94 1.56 10.03
N TRP A 133 4.24 2.50 10.67
CA TRP A 133 3.15 2.25 11.62
C TRP A 133 1.99 1.44 10.99
#